data_AF-A0A1F5TNU1-F1
#
_entry.id   AF-A0A1F5TNU1-F1
#
_cell.length_a   1.000
_cell.length_b   1.000
_cell.length_c   1.000
_cell.angle_alpha   90.00
_cell.angle_beta   90.00
_cell.angle_gamma   90.00
#
_symmetry.space_group_name_H-M   'P 1'
#
loop_
_entity.id
_entity.type
_entity.pdbx_description
1 polymer ?
#
loop_
_entity_poly.entity_id
_entity_poly.type
_entity_poly.pdbx_seq_one_letter_code
_entity_poly.pdbx_strand_id
1 'polypeptide(L)'
;ASGHLSHFTDPLVECKLCHMRLRQDKPEEIAAHEREHKGKKTEWTEAKNFNLLFKTFIGTVEDDKAAAYLRGETAQTMFTDFKLIIETLRKKVPFGIAQIGRNFRNEITTGNFIFRMKEFTIAELEYFVKPGDDDVKFEEWLVSQQEFFIQDLGLKPQNIKKMELAKDELAHYSKRTVDTYFNFPFGWDEIAGIANRTDYDLKNHIEYSKQNLRYRDSVTNEEYIPYVVEPTFGLDRIMLAVLADAFSEVEVRSGDTDAKHETEIVLRLDKKLAPFKIAVLPLSKKEPLTKVAQGIAATLRERWMVDYDETQSIGKRYRRQDEVGTPYCVTVDFDSLEDKAVTVRDRDTMEQERVGISELTSYFNNKFN
;
A
#
# COMPACT_ATOMS: atom_id res chain seq x y z
N ALA A 1 -12.30 25.52 1.52
CA ALA A 1 -11.91 25.25 2.92
C ALA A 1 -10.48 24.70 3.00
N SER A 2 -10.20 23.53 2.43
CA SER A 2 -8.90 22.83 2.58
C SER A 2 -7.67 23.46 1.91
N GLY A 3 -7.80 24.57 1.19
CA GLY A 3 -6.70 25.20 0.43
C GLY A 3 -6.24 24.47 -0.85
N HIS A 4 -6.76 23.27 -1.13
CA HIS A 4 -6.26 22.44 -2.24
C HIS A 4 -6.42 23.08 -3.63
N LEU A 5 -7.47 23.86 -3.87
CA LEU A 5 -7.63 24.55 -5.16
C LEU A 5 -6.52 25.58 -5.43
N SER A 6 -5.90 26.12 -4.38
CA SER A 6 -4.86 27.14 -4.48
C SER A 6 -3.44 26.56 -4.39
N HIS A 7 -3.24 25.52 -3.57
CA HIS A 7 -1.90 25.06 -3.18
C HIS A 7 -1.57 23.64 -3.65
N PHE A 8 -2.56 22.85 -4.10
CA PHE A 8 -2.32 21.48 -4.56
C PHE A 8 -1.87 21.45 -6.02
N THR A 9 -0.71 22.06 -6.29
CA THR A 9 -0.21 22.31 -7.63
C THR A 9 1.25 21.90 -7.82
N ASP A 10 1.58 21.38 -9.00
CA ASP A 10 2.95 21.17 -9.44
C ASP A 10 3.39 22.24 -10.45
N PRO A 11 4.69 22.60 -10.50
CA PRO A 11 5.22 23.51 -11.51
C PRO A 11 5.34 22.78 -12.85
N LEU A 12 4.49 23.14 -13.82
CA LEU A 12 4.43 22.54 -15.15
C LEU A 12 5.23 23.35 -16.16
N VAL A 13 6.08 22.68 -16.94
CA VAL A 13 6.73 23.23 -18.14
C VAL A 13 6.37 22.39 -19.37
N GLU A 14 6.26 23.02 -20.53
CA GLU A 14 5.97 22.36 -21.80
C GLU A 14 7.14 22.52 -22.77
N CYS A 15 7.58 21.42 -23.37
CA CYS A 15 8.60 21.42 -24.41
C CYS A 15 8.03 22.04 -25.69
N LYS A 16 8.59 23.16 -26.15
CA LYS A 16 8.12 23.88 -27.34
C LYS A 16 8.31 23.11 -28.66
N LEU A 17 9.09 22.03 -28.66
CA LEU A 17 9.35 21.22 -29.85
C LEU A 17 8.30 20.12 -30.06
N CYS A 18 7.83 19.48 -28.98
CA CYS A 18 6.96 18.30 -29.06
C CYS A 18 5.73 18.38 -28.15
N HIS A 19 5.56 19.48 -27.42
CA HIS A 19 4.45 19.73 -26.48
C HIS A 19 4.36 18.74 -25.32
N MET A 20 5.43 17.98 -25.04
CA MET A 20 5.53 17.15 -23.84
C MET A 20 5.54 18.04 -22.60
N ARG A 21 4.74 17.68 -21.59
CA ARG A 21 4.64 18.42 -20.33
C ARG A 21 5.35 17.65 -19.23
N LEU A 22 6.25 18.34 -18.54
CA LEU A 22 7.02 17.77 -17.43
C LEU A 22 6.94 18.67 -16.21
N ARG A 23 7.35 18.10 -15.09
CA ARG A 23 7.55 18.82 -13.83
C ARG A 23 8.86 19.60 -13.87
N GLN A 24 8.81 20.91 -13.59
CA GLN A 24 9.99 21.77 -13.58
C GLN A 24 10.99 21.37 -12.50
N ASP A 25 10.49 20.88 -11.36
CA ASP A 25 11.25 20.46 -10.19
C ASP A 25 11.86 19.05 -10.32
N LYS A 26 11.72 18.41 -11.50
CA LYS A 26 12.33 17.11 -11.82
C LYS A 26 13.40 17.26 -12.92
N PRO A 27 14.61 17.76 -12.58
CA PRO A 27 15.65 18.04 -13.57
C PRO A 27 16.13 16.79 -14.32
N GLU A 28 16.08 15.62 -13.69
CA GLU A 28 16.44 14.35 -14.32
C GLU A 28 15.47 13.96 -15.45
N GLU A 29 14.16 14.18 -15.24
CA GLU A 29 13.13 13.93 -16.25
C GLU A 29 13.28 14.90 -17.44
N ILE A 30 13.55 16.18 -17.14
CA ILE A 30 13.84 17.20 -18.15
C ILE A 30 15.07 16.81 -18.98
N ALA A 31 16.18 16.47 -18.32
CA ALA A 31 17.43 16.09 -18.99
C ALA A 31 17.30 14.77 -19.77
N ALA A 32 16.46 13.84 -19.34
CA ALA A 32 16.13 12.63 -20.09
C ALA A 32 15.37 12.96 -21.38
N HIS A 33 14.35 13.80 -21.29
CA HIS A 33 13.57 14.22 -22.45
C HIS A 33 14.39 15.04 -23.45
N GLU A 34 15.27 15.92 -22.99
CA GLU A 34 16.13 16.71 -23.88
C GLU A 34 17.03 15.83 -24.77
N ARG A 35 17.46 14.67 -24.27
CA ARG A 35 18.26 13.70 -25.04
C ARG A 35 17.48 13.05 -26.20
N GLU A 36 16.15 13.00 -26.12
CA GLU A 36 15.31 12.43 -27.18
C GLU A 36 15.30 13.29 -28.45
N HIS A 37 15.60 14.59 -28.32
CA HIS A 37 15.58 15.55 -29.43
C HIS A 37 16.82 15.52 -30.32
N LYS A 38 17.69 14.49 -30.18
CA LYS A 38 18.84 14.20 -31.06
C LYS A 38 19.71 15.42 -31.40
N GLY A 39 19.98 16.28 -30.40
CA GLY A 39 20.84 17.46 -30.53
C GLY A 39 20.14 18.74 -30.99
N LYS A 40 18.81 18.76 -31.16
CA LYS A 40 18.07 20.02 -31.27
C LYS A 40 18.04 20.71 -29.91
N LYS A 41 18.22 22.03 -29.89
CA LYS A 41 18.07 22.82 -28.67
C LYS A 41 16.61 22.77 -28.22
N THR A 42 16.35 22.14 -27.09
CA THR A 42 15.03 22.12 -26.45
C THR A 42 14.77 23.47 -25.80
N GLU A 43 13.59 24.03 -26.04
CA GLU A 43 13.11 25.22 -25.36
C GLU A 43 11.85 24.89 -24.58
N TRP A 44 11.73 25.47 -23.38
CA TRP A 44 10.62 25.24 -22.46
C TRP A 44 9.74 26.49 -22.37
N THR A 45 8.45 26.30 -22.11
CA THR A 45 7.56 27.41 -21.72
C THR A 45 7.94 27.96 -20.33
N GLU A 46 7.45 29.15 -20.00
CA GLU A 46 7.42 29.59 -18.60
C GLU A 46 6.63 28.59 -17.76
N ALA A 47 7.09 28.39 -16.53
CA ALA A 47 6.46 27.48 -15.60
C ALA A 47 5.09 28.00 -15.16
N LYS A 48 4.12 27.10 -15.08
CA LYS A 48 2.76 27.40 -14.61
C LYS A 48 2.37 26.44 -13.50
N ASN A 49 1.67 26.94 -12.48
CA ASN A 49 1.11 26.09 -11.44
C ASN A 49 -0.06 25.29 -12.01
N PHE A 50 0.08 23.97 -12.03
CA PHE A 50 -0.93 23.05 -12.51
C PHE A 50 -1.58 22.34 -11.32
N ASN A 51 -2.89 22.53 -11.12
CA ASN A 51 -3.61 21.88 -10.03
C ASN A 51 -3.78 20.38 -10.30
N LEU A 52 -3.44 19.56 -9.31
CA LEU A 52 -3.46 18.10 -9.41
C LEU A 52 -4.84 17.49 -9.16
N LEU A 53 -5.88 18.26 -8.82
CA LEU A 53 -7.22 17.71 -8.69
C LEU A 53 -7.88 17.49 -10.05
N PHE A 54 -8.55 16.35 -10.22
CA PHE A 54 -9.44 16.16 -11.36
C PHE A 54 -10.74 16.94 -11.15
N LYS A 55 -10.99 17.92 -12.02
CA LYS A 55 -12.27 18.66 -12.07
C LYS A 55 -13.31 17.85 -12.85
N THR A 56 -14.53 17.83 -12.35
CA THR A 56 -15.73 17.29 -13.00
C THR A 56 -16.93 18.18 -12.69
N PHE A 57 -18.13 17.82 -13.14
CA PHE A 57 -19.36 18.56 -12.89
C PHE A 57 -20.47 17.61 -12.39
N ILE A 58 -21.21 18.02 -11.37
CA ILE A 58 -22.36 17.28 -10.84
C ILE A 58 -23.64 17.84 -11.47
N GLY A 59 -24.37 17.00 -12.19
CA GLY A 59 -25.64 17.35 -12.83
C GLY A 59 -25.55 17.43 -14.35
N THR A 60 -26.53 18.08 -14.98
CA THR A 60 -26.65 18.14 -16.45
C THR A 60 -25.98 19.36 -17.08
N VAL A 61 -25.41 20.26 -16.27
CA VAL A 61 -24.83 21.53 -16.73
C VAL A 61 -23.36 21.58 -16.31
N GLU A 62 -22.47 21.87 -17.26
CA GLU A 62 -21.04 22.04 -17.04
C GLU A 62 -20.70 23.50 -16.76
N ASP A 63 -21.09 24.02 -15.59
CA ASP A 63 -20.75 25.36 -15.13
C ASP A 63 -19.99 25.35 -13.80
N ASP A 64 -19.41 26.49 -13.42
CA ASP A 64 -18.61 26.58 -12.19
C ASP A 64 -19.42 26.38 -10.90
N LYS A 65 -20.76 26.45 -10.94
CA LYS A 65 -21.62 26.14 -9.78
C LYS A 65 -21.81 24.64 -9.61
N ALA A 66 -21.77 23.89 -10.71
CA ALA A 66 -21.81 22.43 -10.73
C ALA A 66 -20.43 21.77 -10.56
N ALA A 67 -19.35 22.56 -10.53
CA ALA A 67 -17.99 22.04 -10.45
C ALA A 67 -17.77 21.21 -9.17
N ALA A 68 -17.21 20.02 -9.36
CA ALA A 68 -16.79 19.11 -8.30
C ALA A 68 -15.39 18.56 -8.61
N TYR A 69 -14.77 17.93 -7.63
CA TYR A 69 -13.41 17.41 -7.76
C TYR A 69 -13.35 15.98 -7.23
N LEU A 70 -12.61 15.13 -7.93
CA LEU A 70 -12.18 13.87 -7.33
C LEU A 70 -11.15 14.20 -6.25
N ARG A 71 -11.34 13.61 -5.06
CA ARG A 71 -10.49 13.89 -3.90
C ARG A 71 -9.05 13.45 -4.14
N GLY A 72 -8.09 14.29 -3.72
CA GLY A 72 -6.66 13.99 -3.75
C GLY A 72 -6.11 13.28 -2.52
N GLU A 73 -6.93 13.22 -1.46
CA GLU A 73 -6.69 12.59 -0.15
C GLU A 73 -8.03 12.14 0.47
N THR A 74 -7.98 11.28 1.50
CA THR A 74 -9.17 10.80 2.21
C THR A 74 -9.57 11.65 3.42
N ALA A 75 -8.66 12.47 3.93
CA ALA A 75 -8.80 13.30 5.13
C ALA A 75 -10.05 14.20 5.16
N GLN A 76 -10.35 14.87 4.04
CA GLN A 76 -11.34 15.96 4.03
C GLN A 76 -12.74 15.56 4.48
N THR A 77 -13.18 14.35 4.17
CA THR A 77 -14.49 13.85 4.60
C THR A 77 -14.56 13.59 6.10
N MET A 78 -13.45 13.17 6.71
CA MET A 78 -13.35 12.94 8.14
C MET A 78 -13.48 14.25 8.93
N PHE A 79 -12.98 15.37 8.39
CA PHE A 79 -13.15 16.69 9.00
C PHE A 79 -14.59 17.20 8.89
N THR A 80 -15.26 17.00 7.75
CA THR A 80 -16.65 17.44 7.59
C THR A 80 -17.61 16.62 8.45
N ASP A 81 -17.32 15.33 8.66
CA ASP A 81 -18.13 14.42 9.47
C ASP A 81 -17.76 14.40 10.97
N PHE A 82 -16.70 15.13 11.36
CA PHE A 82 -16.17 15.16 12.73
C PHE A 82 -17.26 15.29 13.80
N LYS A 83 -18.16 16.27 13.64
CA LYS A 83 -19.23 16.53 14.61
C LYS A 83 -20.25 15.40 14.67
N LEU A 84 -20.69 14.93 13.50
CA LEU A 84 -21.65 13.83 13.38
C LEU A 84 -21.11 12.56 14.06
N ILE A 85 -19.82 12.27 13.86
CA ILE A 85 -19.15 11.10 14.44
C ILE A 85 -19.05 11.21 15.97
N ILE A 86 -18.61 12.36 16.50
CA ILE A 86 -18.55 12.56 17.95
C ILE A 86 -19.92 12.40 18.59
N GLU A 87 -20.96 13.02 18.01
CA GLU A 87 -22.31 13.01 18.59
C GLU A 87 -22.93 11.61 18.54
N THR A 88 -22.79 10.92 17.42
CA THR A 88 -23.39 9.60 17.21
C THR A 88 -22.68 8.51 18.02
N LEU A 89 -21.34 8.54 18.04
CA LEU A 89 -20.53 7.52 18.73
C LEU A 89 -20.17 7.91 20.17
N ARG A 90 -20.57 9.10 20.63
CA ARG A 90 -20.27 9.66 21.95
C ARG A 90 -18.77 9.61 22.28
N LYS A 91 -17.92 9.86 21.27
CA LYS A 91 -16.46 9.84 21.43
C LYS A 91 -16.00 11.02 22.26
N LYS A 92 -14.90 10.81 22.99
CA LYS A 92 -14.18 11.85 23.73
C LYS A 92 -12.78 11.98 23.13
N VAL A 93 -12.24 13.19 23.12
CA VAL A 93 -10.85 13.43 22.72
C VAL A 93 -9.92 12.85 23.82
N PRO A 94 -8.85 12.11 23.45
CA PRO A 94 -8.41 11.81 22.08
C PRO A 94 -9.14 10.64 21.43
N PHE A 95 -9.38 10.73 20.12
CA PHE A 95 -9.92 9.63 19.30
C PHE A 95 -9.50 9.79 17.84
N GLY A 96 -9.58 8.71 17.06
CA GLY A 96 -9.26 8.73 15.64
C GLY A 96 -10.45 8.38 14.74
N ILE A 97 -10.43 8.90 13.51
CA ILE A 97 -11.28 8.46 12.40
C ILE A 97 -10.34 7.93 11.31
N ALA A 98 -10.52 6.68 10.91
CA ALA A 98 -9.71 6.06 9.85
C ALA A 98 -10.53 5.89 8.58
N GLN A 99 -9.90 6.10 7.43
CA GLN A 99 -10.52 5.86 6.14
C GLN A 99 -9.53 5.19 5.18
N ILE A 100 -9.99 4.15 4.48
CA ILE A 100 -9.27 3.54 3.36
C ILE A 100 -10.08 3.79 2.11
N GLY A 101 -9.47 4.35 1.07
CA GLY A 101 -10.18 4.57 -0.17
C GLY A 101 -9.32 5.07 -1.31
N ARG A 102 -9.95 5.14 -2.49
CA ARG A 102 -9.34 5.65 -3.71
C ARG A 102 -9.21 7.17 -3.66
N ASN A 103 -8.09 7.65 -4.21
CA ASN A 103 -7.72 9.04 -4.35
C ASN A 103 -7.16 9.27 -5.74
N PHE A 104 -7.21 10.51 -6.19
CA PHE A 104 -6.89 10.88 -7.55
C PHE A 104 -5.97 12.09 -7.57
N ARG A 105 -4.83 11.96 -8.25
CA ARG A 105 -3.91 13.07 -8.53
C ARG A 105 -3.68 13.09 -10.03
N ASN A 106 -3.95 14.21 -10.67
CA ASN A 106 -3.76 14.40 -12.09
C ASN A 106 -2.28 14.64 -12.39
N GLU A 107 -1.44 13.65 -12.06
CA GLU A 107 0.01 13.71 -12.20
C GLU A 107 0.41 14.15 -13.61
N ILE A 108 1.36 15.10 -13.68
CA ILE A 108 1.90 15.60 -14.94
C ILE A 108 2.69 14.48 -15.63
N THR A 109 3.54 13.79 -14.86
CA THR A 109 4.33 12.65 -15.31
C THR A 109 4.05 11.43 -14.44
N THR A 110 3.62 10.33 -15.08
CA THR A 110 3.54 9.01 -14.45
C THR A 110 4.90 8.32 -14.56
N GLY A 111 5.27 7.51 -13.58
CA GLY A 111 6.59 6.86 -13.56
C GLY A 111 6.69 5.76 -12.51
N ASN A 112 7.71 4.92 -12.66
CA ASN A 112 8.02 3.80 -11.76
C ASN A 112 6.82 2.88 -11.49
N PHE A 113 6.12 2.48 -12.56
CA PHE A 113 5.00 1.53 -12.53
C PHE A 113 3.87 2.01 -11.58
N ILE A 114 3.59 1.29 -10.51
CA ILE A 114 2.52 1.63 -9.53
C ILE A 114 2.90 2.77 -8.58
N PHE A 115 4.12 3.29 -8.64
CA PHE A 115 4.59 4.29 -7.68
C PHE A 115 4.02 5.69 -7.91
N ARG A 116 3.87 6.11 -9.18
CA ARG A 116 3.22 7.37 -9.56
C ARG A 116 2.06 7.11 -10.53
N MET A 117 0.88 6.91 -9.94
CA MET A 117 -0.38 6.69 -10.65
C MET A 117 -1.31 7.89 -10.48
N LYS A 118 -2.28 8.01 -11.40
CA LYS A 118 -3.33 9.02 -11.31
C LYS A 118 -4.48 8.65 -10.37
N GLU A 119 -4.60 7.37 -10.09
CA GLU A 119 -5.56 6.77 -9.16
C GLU A 119 -4.79 5.79 -8.28
N PHE A 120 -4.99 5.86 -6.97
CA PHE A 120 -4.29 5.04 -5.98
C PHE A 120 -5.11 4.96 -4.70
N THR A 121 -4.78 4.02 -3.83
CA THR A 121 -5.46 3.78 -2.56
C THR A 121 -4.60 4.28 -1.41
N ILE A 122 -5.19 5.10 -0.54
CA ILE A 122 -4.54 5.56 0.69
C ILE A 122 -5.36 5.03 1.87
N ALA A 123 -4.67 4.69 2.95
CA ALA A 123 -5.26 4.59 4.28
C ALA A 123 -4.76 5.77 5.12
N GLU A 124 -5.68 6.58 5.65
CA GLU A 124 -5.36 7.73 6.50
C GLU A 124 -6.13 7.63 7.82
N LEU A 125 -5.56 8.22 8.87
CA LEU A 125 -6.15 8.30 10.19
C LEU A 125 -6.05 9.74 10.69
N GLU A 126 -7.20 10.40 10.88
CA GLU A 126 -7.23 11.68 11.59
C GLU A 126 -7.35 11.43 13.08
N TYR A 127 -6.25 11.60 13.83
CA TYR A 127 -6.24 11.44 15.27
C TYR A 127 -6.40 12.79 15.97
N PHE A 128 -7.61 13.05 16.47
CA PHE A 128 -7.97 14.28 17.15
C PHE A 128 -7.49 14.27 18.59
N VAL A 129 -6.76 15.31 18.98
CA VAL A 129 -6.11 15.44 20.29
C VAL A 129 -6.37 16.83 20.88
N LYS A 130 -6.21 16.94 22.20
CA LYS A 130 -6.25 18.26 22.85
C LYS A 130 -4.99 19.04 22.47
N PRO A 131 -5.09 20.35 22.13
CA PRO A 131 -3.91 21.18 21.90
C PRO A 131 -2.94 21.10 23.10
N GLY A 132 -1.67 20.81 22.84
CA GLY A 132 -0.64 20.60 23.87
C GLY A 132 -0.29 19.12 24.10
N ASP A 133 -1.17 18.18 23.76
CA ASP A 133 -0.88 16.74 23.82
C ASP A 133 -0.39 16.18 22.47
N ASP A 134 -0.39 17.00 21.42
CA ASP A 134 -0.12 16.62 20.04
C ASP A 134 1.29 16.07 19.80
N ASP A 135 2.31 16.63 20.46
CA ASP A 135 3.69 16.14 20.30
C ASP A 135 3.87 14.73 20.89
N VAL A 136 3.23 14.43 22.01
CA VAL A 136 3.26 13.09 22.62
C VAL A 136 2.55 12.08 21.70
N LYS A 137 1.37 12.44 21.19
CA LYS A 137 0.62 11.56 20.29
C LYS A 137 1.28 11.39 18.93
N PHE A 138 1.98 12.40 18.44
CA PHE A 138 2.80 12.29 17.24
C PHE A 138 3.89 11.23 17.41
N GLU A 139 4.65 11.26 18.51
CA GLU A 139 5.70 10.26 18.75
C GLU A 139 5.14 8.85 18.95
N GLU A 140 4.02 8.70 19.67
CA GLU A 140 3.34 7.40 19.81
C GLU A 140 2.95 6.81 18.44
N TRP A 141 2.30 7.61 17.58
CA TRP A 141 1.89 7.16 16.25
C TRP A 141 3.06 6.92 15.32
N LEU A 142 4.14 7.71 15.42
CA LEU A 142 5.35 7.48 14.65
C LEU A 142 5.98 6.14 15.01
N VAL A 143 6.08 5.80 16.29
CA VAL A 143 6.57 4.49 16.74
C VAL A 143 5.67 3.37 16.22
N SER A 144 4.35 3.47 16.41
CA SER A 144 3.41 2.46 15.93
C SER A 144 3.46 2.26 14.42
N GLN A 145 3.64 3.34 13.63
CA GLN A 145 3.80 3.25 12.18
C GLN A 145 5.08 2.50 11.80
N GLN A 146 6.20 2.71 12.51
CA GLN A 146 7.44 1.96 12.24
C GLN A 146 7.31 0.48 12.63
N GLU A 147 6.68 0.20 13.77
CA GLU A 147 6.44 -1.18 14.21
C GLU A 147 5.55 -1.94 13.22
N PHE A 148 4.53 -1.30 12.66
CA PHE A 148 3.71 -1.88 11.61
C PHE A 148 4.54 -2.35 10.40
N PHE A 149 5.46 -1.51 9.90
CA PHE A 149 6.28 -1.89 8.75
C PHE A 149 7.22 -3.07 9.05
N ILE A 150 7.83 -3.11 10.24
CA ILE A 150 8.82 -4.11 10.57
C ILE A 150 8.19 -5.41 11.10
N GLN A 151 7.25 -5.30 12.04
CA GLN A 151 6.69 -6.45 12.76
C GLN A 151 5.48 -7.06 12.05
N ASP A 152 4.59 -6.22 11.51
CA ASP A 152 3.36 -6.70 10.87
C ASP A 152 3.56 -7.03 9.40
N LEU A 153 4.30 -6.18 8.66
CA LEU A 153 4.61 -6.44 7.26
C LEU A 153 5.90 -7.25 7.04
N GLY A 154 6.73 -7.41 8.06
CA GLY A 154 7.97 -8.18 7.96
C GLY A 154 9.06 -7.52 7.11
N LEU A 155 8.96 -6.22 6.85
CA LEU A 155 9.95 -5.51 6.04
C LEU A 155 11.29 -5.42 6.79
N LYS A 156 12.38 -5.66 6.06
CA LYS A 156 13.73 -5.59 6.61
C LYS A 156 14.07 -4.17 7.09
N PRO A 157 14.50 -3.99 8.36
CA PRO A 157 14.79 -2.67 8.92
C PRO A 157 15.81 -1.84 8.13
N GLN A 158 16.80 -2.47 7.49
CA GLN A 158 17.79 -1.77 6.67
C GLN A 158 17.20 -1.10 5.41
N ASN A 159 16.02 -1.52 4.98
CA ASN A 159 15.32 -0.96 3.83
C ASN A 159 14.30 0.11 4.24
N ILE A 160 14.22 0.46 5.53
CA ILE A 160 13.29 1.48 6.04
C ILE A 160 14.09 2.60 6.70
N LYS A 161 13.71 3.85 6.45
CA LYS A 161 14.24 5.00 7.19
C LYS A 161 13.16 6.06 7.40
N LYS A 162 13.33 6.82 8.48
CA LYS A 162 12.54 8.02 8.76
C LYS A 162 13.25 9.24 8.18
N MET A 163 12.49 10.17 7.63
CA MET A 163 12.99 11.45 7.14
C MET A 163 12.08 12.56 7.67
N GLU A 164 12.62 13.41 8.52
CA GLU A 164 11.90 14.59 9.01
C GLU A 164 12.05 15.71 7.98
N LEU A 165 10.91 16.28 7.55
CA LEU A 165 10.89 17.31 6.52
C LEU A 165 11.41 18.64 7.06
N ALA A 166 12.18 19.35 6.23
CA ALA A 166 12.63 20.69 6.57
C ALA A 166 11.45 21.69 6.57
N LYS A 167 11.59 22.81 7.28
CA LYS A 167 10.49 23.78 7.46
C LYS A 167 9.95 24.35 6.15
N ASP A 168 10.80 24.47 5.13
CA ASP A 168 10.48 24.94 3.78
C ASP A 168 9.83 23.87 2.89
N GLU A 169 9.93 22.60 3.29
CA GLU A 169 9.28 21.46 2.63
C GLU A 169 7.94 21.09 3.29
N LEU A 170 7.67 21.59 4.50
CA LEU A 170 6.40 21.36 5.18
C LEU A 170 5.24 21.96 4.39
N ALA A 171 4.15 21.19 4.28
CA ALA A 171 2.88 21.73 3.84
C ALA A 171 2.48 22.90 4.73
N HIS A 172 1.79 23.90 4.17
CA HIS A 172 1.45 25.16 4.86
C HIS A 172 0.62 24.99 6.15
N TYR A 173 0.05 23.80 6.35
CA TYR A 173 -0.74 23.42 7.52
C TYR A 173 0.01 22.53 8.53
N SER A 174 1.22 22.05 8.22
CA SER A 174 1.93 21.10 9.06
C SER A 174 2.89 21.80 10.03
N LYS A 175 2.74 21.53 11.33
CA LYS A 175 3.71 21.89 12.37
C LYS A 175 4.97 21.02 12.27
N ARG A 176 4.81 19.75 11.90
CA ARG A 176 5.87 18.74 11.81
C ARG A 176 5.41 17.59 10.93
N THR A 177 6.27 17.12 10.03
CA THR A 177 6.02 15.93 9.23
C THR A 177 7.26 15.03 9.26
N VAL A 178 7.03 13.74 9.50
CA VAL A 178 8.06 12.70 9.38
C VAL A 178 7.56 11.66 8.39
N ASP A 179 8.32 11.48 7.32
CA ASP A 179 8.04 10.51 6.28
C ASP A 179 8.79 9.21 6.51
N THR A 180 8.16 8.10 6.14
CA THR A 180 8.76 6.78 6.10
C THR A 180 9.12 6.44 4.66
N TYR A 181 10.41 6.23 4.43
CA TYR A 181 10.97 5.85 3.14
C TYR A 181 11.31 4.38 3.10
N PHE A 182 11.12 3.77 1.93
CA PHE A 182 11.58 2.43 1.62
C PHE A 182 12.66 2.45 0.53
N ASN A 183 13.64 1.55 0.62
CA ASN A 183 14.70 1.40 -0.36
C ASN A 183 14.28 0.48 -1.51
N PHE A 184 13.67 1.03 -2.55
CA PHE A 184 13.30 0.29 -3.74
C PHE A 184 14.51 -0.02 -4.62
N PRO A 185 14.38 -0.95 -5.60
CA PRO A 185 15.43 -1.18 -6.61
C PRO A 185 15.82 0.08 -7.41
N PHE A 186 14.93 1.08 -7.47
CA PHE A 186 15.17 2.38 -8.10
C PHE A 186 15.60 3.49 -7.13
N GLY A 187 15.80 3.18 -5.85
CA GLY A 187 16.25 4.12 -4.82
C GLY A 187 15.26 4.32 -3.68
N TRP A 188 15.59 5.24 -2.78
CA TRP A 188 14.76 5.60 -1.63
C TRP A 188 13.57 6.44 -2.04
N ASP A 189 12.36 6.03 -1.66
CA ASP A 189 11.16 6.82 -1.89
C ASP A 189 10.11 6.59 -0.79
N GLU A 190 9.18 7.53 -0.65
CA GLU A 190 8.22 7.65 0.45
C GLU A 190 7.08 6.63 0.30
N ILE A 191 6.76 5.90 1.38
CA ILE A 191 5.64 4.94 1.41
C ILE A 191 4.52 5.32 2.38
N ALA A 192 4.83 6.20 3.34
CA ALA A 192 3.91 6.69 4.36
C ALA A 192 4.46 7.96 5.00
N GLY A 193 3.60 8.72 5.67
CA GLY A 193 3.99 9.89 6.44
C GLY A 193 3.19 10.00 7.73
N ILE A 194 3.70 10.81 8.65
CA ILE A 194 2.95 11.29 9.79
C ILE A 194 3.06 12.81 9.88
N ALA A 195 1.92 13.50 9.91
CA ALA A 195 1.86 14.95 9.97
C ALA A 195 1.13 15.44 11.24
N ASN A 196 1.64 16.50 11.86
CA ASN A 196 0.91 17.25 12.88
C ASN A 196 0.30 18.48 12.22
N ARG A 197 -1.00 18.45 11.95
CA ARG A 197 -1.74 19.48 11.18
C ARG A 197 -2.32 20.57 12.08
N THR A 198 -2.11 20.49 13.40
CA THR A 198 -2.67 21.40 14.39
C THR A 198 -4.20 21.57 14.23
N ASP A 199 -4.75 22.78 14.33
CA ASP A 199 -6.17 23.07 14.19
C ASP A 199 -6.59 23.46 12.76
N TYR A 200 -5.66 23.45 11.79
CA TYR A 200 -5.84 24.04 10.46
C TYR A 200 -7.11 23.57 9.75
N ASP A 201 -7.33 22.26 9.69
CA ASP A 201 -8.41 21.66 8.92
C ASP A 201 -9.79 22.01 9.46
N LEU A 202 -10.01 21.75 10.75
CA LEU A 202 -11.27 22.07 11.41
C LEU A 202 -11.51 23.59 11.44
N LYS A 203 -10.46 24.39 11.69
CA LYS A 203 -10.56 25.86 11.68
C LYS A 203 -11.02 26.39 10.33
N ASN A 204 -10.45 25.91 9.24
CA ASN A 204 -10.86 26.32 7.90
C ASN A 204 -12.29 25.84 7.59
N HIS A 205 -12.65 24.60 7.92
CA HIS A 205 -14.01 24.14 7.70
C HIS A 205 -15.03 24.96 8.50
N ILE A 206 -14.74 25.34 9.75
CA ILE A 206 -15.56 26.27 10.54
C ILE A 206 -15.69 27.62 9.84
N GLU A 207 -14.58 28.20 9.37
CA GLU A 207 -14.57 29.52 8.74
C GLU A 207 -15.43 29.57 7.48
N TYR A 208 -15.30 28.58 6.60
CA TYR A 208 -16.00 28.56 5.31
C TYR A 208 -17.43 28.03 5.39
N SER A 209 -17.72 27.03 6.25
CA SER A 209 -19.06 26.45 6.38
C SER A 209 -19.97 27.19 7.36
N LYS A 210 -19.39 27.98 8.27
CA LYS A 210 -20.06 28.60 9.43
C LYS A 210 -20.66 27.62 10.43
N GLN A 211 -20.34 26.32 10.31
CA GLN A 211 -20.76 25.30 11.28
C GLN A 211 -19.80 25.25 12.47
N ASN A 212 -20.33 24.97 13.67
CA ASN A 212 -19.50 24.82 14.86
C ASN A 212 -18.93 23.40 14.97
N LEU A 213 -17.69 23.21 14.54
CA LEU A 213 -16.90 21.98 14.69
C LEU A 213 -15.97 21.98 15.92
N ARG A 214 -16.18 22.89 16.88
CA ARG A 214 -15.44 22.86 18.15
C ARG A 214 -15.87 21.67 19.01
N TYR A 215 -14.93 21.15 19.78
CA TYR A 215 -15.16 20.13 20.78
C TYR A 215 -15.34 20.79 22.16
N ARG A 216 -16.37 20.37 22.90
CA ARG A 216 -16.60 20.78 24.28
C ARG A 216 -16.32 19.60 25.20
N ASP A 217 -15.32 19.75 26.06
CA ASP A 217 -14.94 18.71 27.01
C ASP A 217 -16.02 18.56 28.10
N SER A 218 -16.57 17.35 28.26
CA SER A 218 -17.62 17.08 29.25
C SER A 218 -17.18 17.20 30.72
N VAL A 219 -15.87 17.13 31.00
CA VAL A 219 -15.28 17.18 32.34
C VAL A 219 -14.86 18.60 32.69
N THR A 220 -14.08 19.26 31.82
CA THR A 220 -13.58 20.62 32.10
C THR A 220 -14.54 21.72 31.62
N ASN A 221 -15.52 21.37 30.79
CA ASN A 221 -16.45 22.31 30.15
C ASN A 221 -15.77 23.33 29.21
N GLU A 222 -14.49 23.12 28.89
CA GLU A 222 -13.70 23.92 27.97
C GLU A 222 -14.11 23.60 26.52
N GLU A 223 -14.19 24.63 25.67
CA GLU A 223 -14.47 24.48 24.23
C GLU A 223 -13.23 24.90 23.42
N TYR A 224 -12.76 24.00 22.55
CA TYR A 224 -11.56 24.21 21.74
C TYR A 224 -11.67 23.53 20.37
N ILE A 225 -10.75 23.84 19.46
CA ILE A 225 -10.59 23.11 18.20
C ILE A 225 -9.50 22.05 18.44
N PRO A 226 -9.82 20.75 18.34
CA PRO A 226 -8.81 19.71 18.50
C PRO A 226 -7.69 19.87 17.47
N TYR A 227 -6.47 19.50 17.87
CA TYR A 227 -5.38 19.33 16.94
C TYR A 227 -5.48 17.96 16.27
N VAL A 228 -4.85 17.81 15.11
CA VAL A 228 -4.87 16.58 14.33
C VAL A 228 -3.46 16.05 14.12
N VAL A 229 -3.24 14.80 14.51
CA VAL A 229 -2.08 13.99 14.11
C VAL A 229 -2.57 12.99 13.07
N GLU A 230 -1.94 13.01 11.90
CA GLU A 230 -2.36 12.24 10.74
C GLU A 230 -1.26 11.26 10.30
N PRO A 231 -1.41 9.96 10.63
CA PRO A 231 -0.70 8.90 9.94
C PRO A 231 -1.36 8.58 8.59
N THR A 232 -0.56 8.61 7.52
CA THR A 232 -0.99 8.40 6.14
C THR A 232 -0.16 7.29 5.49
N PHE A 233 -0.83 6.37 4.79
CA PHE A 233 -0.23 5.16 4.20
C PHE A 233 -0.60 5.02 2.73
N GLY A 234 0.40 5.07 1.84
CA GLY A 234 0.20 4.79 0.41
C GLY A 234 0.15 3.29 0.14
N LEU A 235 -1.04 2.69 0.13
CA LEU A 235 -1.19 1.23 0.10
C LEU A 235 -0.55 0.57 -1.12
N ASP A 236 -0.65 1.18 -2.30
CA ASP A 236 -0.02 0.66 -3.52
C ASP A 236 1.51 0.66 -3.43
N ARG A 237 2.09 1.70 -2.82
CA ARG A 237 3.54 1.80 -2.60
C ARG A 237 4.01 0.81 -1.55
N ILE A 238 3.23 0.61 -0.48
CA ILE A 238 3.49 -0.38 0.56
C ILE A 238 3.42 -1.79 -0.04
N MET A 239 2.43 -2.07 -0.90
CA MET A 239 2.35 -3.34 -1.64
C MET A 239 3.62 -3.56 -2.48
N LEU A 240 4.09 -2.55 -3.21
CA LEU A 240 5.35 -2.64 -3.95
C LEU A 240 6.54 -2.91 -3.03
N ALA A 241 6.61 -2.27 -1.86
CA ALA A 241 7.67 -2.45 -0.90
C ALA A 241 7.71 -3.89 -0.37
N VAL A 242 6.55 -4.46 -0.02
CA VAL A 242 6.41 -5.86 0.40
C VAL A 242 6.89 -6.82 -0.70
N LEU A 243 6.47 -6.59 -1.94
CA LEU A 243 6.90 -7.42 -3.08
C LEU A 243 8.40 -7.31 -3.33
N ALA A 244 8.95 -6.09 -3.30
CA ALA A 244 10.37 -5.84 -3.51
C ALA A 244 11.24 -6.44 -2.40
N ASP A 245 10.83 -6.35 -1.14
CA ASP A 245 11.59 -6.89 -0.01
C ASP A 245 11.58 -8.42 0.04
N ALA A 246 10.48 -9.03 -0.43
CA ALA A 246 10.28 -10.47 -0.50
C ALA A 246 10.92 -11.13 -1.75
N PHE A 247 11.17 -10.35 -2.81
CA PHE A 247 11.73 -10.87 -4.06
C PHE A 247 13.13 -11.46 -3.86
N SER A 248 13.36 -12.65 -4.39
CA SER A 248 14.65 -13.35 -4.33
C SER A 248 14.89 -14.15 -5.61
N GLU A 249 16.09 -14.04 -6.15
CA GLU A 249 16.61 -14.94 -7.18
C GLU A 249 17.48 -16.00 -6.52
N VAL A 250 17.27 -17.26 -6.89
CA VAL A 250 18.02 -18.41 -6.37
C VAL A 250 18.61 -19.19 -7.53
N GLU A 251 19.83 -19.69 -7.38
CA GLU A 251 20.48 -20.51 -8.41
C GLU A 251 19.69 -21.80 -8.67
N VAL A 252 19.72 -22.28 -9.94
CA VAL A 252 19.02 -23.50 -10.40
C VAL A 252 19.27 -24.65 -9.43
N ARG A 253 18.19 -25.26 -8.93
CA ARG A 253 18.27 -26.33 -7.92
C ARG A 253 18.20 -27.74 -8.51
N SER A 254 18.14 -27.89 -9.83
CA SER A 254 18.13 -29.18 -10.54
C SER A 254 19.52 -29.57 -11.06
N GLY A 255 20.03 -30.70 -10.57
CA GLY A 255 21.33 -31.28 -10.93
C GLY A 255 21.43 -31.91 -12.32
N ASP A 256 20.75 -31.35 -13.33
CA ASP A 256 20.96 -31.75 -14.71
C ASP A 256 22.11 -30.91 -15.28
N THR A 257 23.24 -31.57 -15.56
CA THR A 257 24.51 -30.93 -15.97
C THR A 257 24.44 -30.18 -17.31
N ASP A 258 23.31 -30.23 -18.00
CA ASP A 258 23.04 -29.54 -19.27
C ASP A 258 21.97 -28.43 -19.17
N ALA A 259 21.42 -28.17 -17.98
CA ALA A 259 20.48 -27.06 -17.77
C ALA A 259 21.26 -25.75 -17.57
N LYS A 260 21.44 -25.00 -18.65
CA LYS A 260 21.97 -23.63 -18.65
C LYS A 260 21.32 -22.79 -17.53
N HIS A 261 22.09 -22.40 -16.51
CA HIS A 261 21.94 -21.21 -15.66
C HIS A 261 20.56 -20.50 -15.70
N GLU A 262 19.47 -21.15 -15.27
CA GLU A 262 18.17 -20.51 -15.07
C GLU A 262 18.01 -20.07 -13.60
N THR A 263 18.15 -18.79 -13.31
CA THR A 263 17.74 -18.26 -12.00
C THR A 263 16.25 -18.58 -11.76
N GLU A 264 15.96 -19.16 -10.59
CA GLU A 264 14.59 -19.38 -10.12
C GLU A 264 14.17 -18.18 -9.26
N ILE A 265 12.91 -17.76 -9.41
CA ILE A 265 12.35 -16.64 -8.66
C ILE A 265 11.51 -17.20 -7.52
N VAL A 266 11.70 -16.65 -6.32
CA VAL A 266 10.89 -16.96 -5.14
C VAL A 266 10.44 -15.66 -4.49
N LEU A 267 9.14 -15.51 -4.28
CA LEU A 267 8.59 -14.44 -3.44
C LEU A 267 8.51 -14.94 -2.00
N ARG A 268 9.43 -14.49 -1.14
CA ARG A 268 9.48 -14.87 0.28
C ARG A 268 8.53 -14.02 1.12
N LEU A 269 7.27 -13.94 0.71
CA LEU A 269 6.23 -13.21 1.43
C LEU A 269 6.05 -13.79 2.83
N ASP A 270 5.82 -12.93 3.82
CA ASP A 270 5.36 -13.38 5.13
C ASP A 270 4.07 -14.21 4.96
N LYS A 271 3.93 -15.27 5.76
CA LYS A 271 2.80 -16.20 5.67
C LYS A 271 1.46 -15.47 5.83
N LYS A 272 1.39 -14.38 6.59
CA LYS A 272 0.20 -13.55 6.78
C LYS A 272 -0.17 -12.78 5.50
N LEU A 273 0.83 -12.41 4.69
CA LEU A 273 0.64 -11.60 3.48
C LEU A 273 0.51 -12.41 2.19
N ALA A 274 0.94 -13.68 2.17
CA ALA A 274 0.88 -14.50 0.97
C ALA A 274 -0.56 -14.60 0.39
N PRO A 275 -0.77 -14.41 -0.93
CA PRO A 275 -2.10 -14.38 -1.53
C PRO A 275 -2.82 -15.72 -1.43
N PHE A 276 -2.07 -16.81 -1.61
CA PHE A 276 -2.50 -18.16 -1.28
C PHE A 276 -1.65 -18.66 -0.12
N LYS A 277 -2.30 -19.35 0.83
CA LYS A 277 -1.61 -19.94 1.99
C LYS A 277 -1.12 -21.34 1.65
N ILE A 278 -1.92 -22.07 0.88
CA ILE A 278 -1.68 -23.48 0.55
C ILE A 278 -2.01 -23.71 -0.93
N ALA A 279 -1.20 -24.48 -1.63
CA ALA A 279 -1.54 -25.01 -2.96
C ALA A 279 -1.68 -26.52 -2.91
N VAL A 280 -2.77 -27.09 -3.44
CA VAL A 280 -2.98 -28.54 -3.48
C VAL A 280 -2.75 -29.08 -4.89
N LEU A 281 -1.77 -29.97 -5.03
CA LEU A 281 -1.15 -30.34 -6.31
C LEU A 281 -1.15 -31.88 -6.47
N PRO A 282 -2.06 -32.49 -7.23
CA PRO A 282 -2.01 -33.93 -7.47
C PRO A 282 -0.81 -34.29 -8.36
N LEU A 283 -0.07 -35.37 -8.06
CA LEU A 283 1.13 -35.77 -8.80
C LEU A 283 0.87 -35.96 -10.30
N SER A 284 -0.33 -36.45 -10.64
CA SER A 284 -0.81 -36.57 -12.03
C SER A 284 -2.30 -36.26 -12.15
N LYS A 285 -2.77 -36.03 -13.37
CA LYS A 285 -4.19 -35.80 -13.71
C LYS A 285 -5.08 -37.05 -13.65
N LYS A 286 -4.60 -38.15 -13.08
CA LYS A 286 -5.41 -39.38 -12.99
C LYS A 286 -6.49 -39.21 -11.93
N GLU A 287 -7.72 -39.62 -12.27
CA GLU A 287 -8.92 -39.41 -11.45
C GLU A 287 -8.73 -39.74 -9.96
N PRO A 288 -8.13 -40.90 -9.58
CA PRO A 288 -7.98 -41.24 -8.16
C PRO A 288 -7.22 -40.19 -7.34
N LEU A 289 -6.18 -39.57 -7.93
CA LEU A 289 -5.41 -38.52 -7.27
C LEU A 289 -6.16 -37.19 -7.26
N THR A 290 -6.73 -36.82 -8.41
CA THR A 290 -7.43 -35.53 -8.55
C THR A 290 -8.63 -35.43 -7.61
N LYS A 291 -9.37 -36.52 -7.42
CA LYS A 291 -10.53 -36.58 -6.51
C LYS A 291 -10.13 -36.38 -5.06
N VAL A 292 -9.04 -37.04 -4.61
CA VAL A 292 -8.50 -36.85 -3.26
C VAL A 292 -7.99 -35.42 -3.08
N ALA A 293 -7.21 -34.90 -4.05
CA ALA A 293 -6.67 -33.55 -4.01
C ALA A 293 -7.77 -32.47 -3.98
N GLN A 294 -8.84 -32.62 -4.77
CA GLN A 294 -9.99 -31.72 -4.74
C GLN A 294 -10.73 -31.76 -3.39
N GLY A 295 -10.87 -32.94 -2.78
CA GLY A 295 -11.44 -33.10 -1.44
C GLY A 295 -10.60 -32.40 -0.37
N ILE A 296 -9.28 -32.57 -0.40
CA ILE A 296 -8.35 -31.87 0.50
C ILE A 296 -8.45 -30.36 0.30
N ALA A 297 -8.41 -29.89 -0.95
CA ALA A 297 -8.52 -28.48 -1.26
C ALA A 297 -9.85 -27.88 -0.75
N ALA A 298 -10.97 -28.59 -0.92
CA ALA A 298 -12.27 -28.14 -0.42
C ALA A 298 -12.25 -27.98 1.11
N THR A 299 -11.74 -28.97 1.85
CA THR A 299 -11.64 -28.91 3.31
C THR A 299 -10.74 -27.76 3.79
N LEU A 300 -9.57 -27.58 3.17
CA LEU A 300 -8.65 -26.51 3.57
C LEU A 300 -9.18 -25.10 3.22
N ARG A 301 -10.00 -24.97 2.16
CA ARG A 301 -10.65 -23.71 1.78
C ARG A 301 -11.61 -23.16 2.82
N GLU A 302 -12.09 -23.98 3.74
CA GLU A 302 -12.93 -23.53 4.85
C GLU A 302 -12.21 -22.55 5.79
N ARG A 303 -10.86 -22.53 5.77
CA ARG A 303 -10.04 -21.71 6.68
C ARG A 303 -8.99 -20.86 5.98
N TRP A 304 -8.52 -21.27 4.80
CA TRP A 304 -7.41 -20.61 4.12
C TRP A 304 -7.71 -20.33 2.65
N MET A 305 -6.99 -19.35 2.09
CA MET A 305 -6.91 -19.17 0.65
C MET A 305 -6.09 -20.31 0.04
N VAL A 306 -6.74 -21.16 -0.75
CA VAL A 306 -6.14 -22.37 -1.33
C VAL A 306 -6.24 -22.39 -2.84
N ASP A 307 -5.08 -22.52 -3.48
CA ASP A 307 -4.98 -22.77 -4.91
C ASP A 307 -5.00 -24.28 -5.22
N TYR A 308 -5.45 -24.63 -6.43
CA TYR A 308 -5.44 -26.00 -6.92
C TYR A 308 -4.95 -26.03 -8.37
N ASP A 309 -3.91 -26.81 -8.63
CA ASP A 309 -3.33 -26.93 -9.97
C ASP A 309 -2.92 -28.39 -10.27
N GLU A 310 -3.43 -28.93 -11.36
CA GLU A 310 -3.12 -30.27 -11.87
C GLU A 310 -2.36 -30.24 -13.22
N THR A 311 -1.99 -29.05 -13.69
CA THR A 311 -1.37 -28.84 -15.01
C THR A 311 0.14 -29.05 -14.97
N GLN A 312 0.67 -29.62 -16.06
CA GLN A 312 2.12 -29.83 -16.24
C GLN A 312 2.77 -30.68 -15.12
N SER A 313 4.10 -30.75 -15.11
CA SER A 313 4.85 -31.52 -14.11
C SER A 313 4.74 -30.88 -12.72
N ILE A 314 4.91 -31.70 -11.68
CA ILE A 314 4.86 -31.23 -10.29
C ILE A 314 5.92 -30.14 -10.00
N GLY A 315 7.13 -30.29 -10.57
CA GLY A 315 8.20 -29.29 -10.42
C GLY A 315 7.82 -27.91 -10.98
N LYS A 316 7.16 -27.87 -12.15
CA LYS A 316 6.68 -26.60 -12.73
C LYS A 316 5.58 -25.96 -11.88
N ARG A 317 4.76 -26.77 -11.22
CA ARG A 317 3.72 -26.27 -10.30
C ARG A 317 4.33 -25.71 -9.02
N TYR A 318 5.31 -26.38 -8.42
CA TYR A 318 6.05 -25.81 -7.30
C TYR A 318 6.68 -24.46 -7.68
N ARG A 319 7.34 -24.36 -8.85
CA ARG A 319 7.95 -23.11 -9.32
C ARG A 319 6.94 -21.97 -9.41
N ARG A 320 5.75 -22.20 -9.98
CA ARG A 320 4.68 -21.16 -10.02
C ARG A 320 4.25 -20.71 -8.63
N GLN A 321 4.14 -21.65 -7.70
CA GLN A 321 3.72 -21.35 -6.33
C GLN A 321 4.81 -20.60 -5.56
N ASP A 322 6.08 -20.94 -5.80
CA ASP A 322 7.23 -20.22 -5.26
C ASP A 322 7.29 -18.78 -5.83
N GLU A 323 7.00 -18.60 -7.13
CA GLU A 323 6.95 -17.30 -7.82
C GLU A 323 5.84 -16.37 -7.29
N VAL A 324 4.70 -16.92 -6.83
CA VAL A 324 3.61 -16.13 -6.21
C VAL A 324 3.66 -16.13 -4.67
N GLY A 325 4.68 -16.78 -4.10
CA GLY A 325 4.98 -16.75 -2.68
C GLY A 325 4.05 -17.60 -1.80
N THR A 326 3.40 -18.62 -2.33
CA THR A 326 2.58 -19.56 -1.56
C THR A 326 3.43 -20.33 -0.55
N PRO A 327 3.19 -20.24 0.78
CA PRO A 327 4.06 -20.82 1.80
C PRO A 327 4.15 -22.36 1.75
N TYR A 328 3.04 -23.04 1.45
CA TYR A 328 2.97 -24.50 1.50
C TYR A 328 2.35 -25.11 0.25
N CYS A 329 2.98 -26.15 -0.27
CA CYS A 329 2.39 -26.99 -1.32
C CYS A 329 2.09 -28.39 -0.77
N VAL A 330 0.86 -28.86 -0.95
CA VAL A 330 0.39 -30.20 -0.58
C VAL A 330 0.31 -31.06 -1.81
N THR A 331 1.11 -32.12 -1.87
CA THR A 331 1.16 -33.03 -3.01
C THR A 331 0.48 -34.35 -2.71
N VAL A 332 -0.44 -34.73 -3.60
CA VAL A 332 -1.16 -36.00 -3.54
C VAL A 332 -0.57 -36.96 -4.57
N ASP A 333 0.14 -37.97 -4.11
CA ASP A 333 0.79 -39.01 -4.92
C ASP A 333 0.03 -40.34 -4.86
N PHE A 334 0.53 -41.36 -5.57
CA PHE A 334 -0.11 -42.68 -5.60
C PHE A 334 -0.12 -43.36 -4.23
N ASP A 335 0.95 -43.17 -3.44
CA ASP A 335 1.06 -43.71 -2.08
C ASP A 335 -0.03 -43.11 -1.17
N SER A 336 -0.45 -41.85 -1.43
CA SER A 336 -1.53 -41.17 -0.70
C SER A 336 -2.86 -41.95 -0.73
N LEU A 337 -3.07 -42.77 -1.77
CA LEU A 337 -4.28 -43.58 -1.91
C LEU A 337 -4.29 -44.74 -0.91
N GLU A 338 -3.11 -45.23 -0.52
CA GLU A 338 -2.89 -46.36 0.37
C GLU A 338 -2.69 -45.89 1.81
N ASP A 339 -1.71 -45.02 2.06
CA ASP A 339 -1.29 -44.60 3.40
C ASP A 339 -2.15 -43.46 4.01
N LYS A 340 -3.05 -42.87 3.20
CA LYS A 340 -3.88 -41.72 3.58
C LYS A 340 -3.09 -40.53 4.13
N ALA A 341 -1.87 -40.33 3.62
CA ALA A 341 -1.02 -39.20 3.92
C ALA A 341 -0.66 -38.44 2.64
N VAL A 342 -0.18 -37.21 2.78
CA VAL A 342 0.26 -36.35 1.67
C VAL A 342 1.59 -35.71 2.02
N THR A 343 2.29 -35.25 0.99
CA THR A 343 3.56 -34.56 1.17
C THR A 343 3.34 -33.05 1.24
N VAL A 344 3.73 -32.41 2.34
CA VAL A 344 3.69 -30.96 2.50
C VAL A 344 5.10 -30.40 2.30
N ARG A 345 5.25 -29.52 1.32
CA ARG A 345 6.50 -28.82 1.00
C ARG A 345 6.46 -27.39 1.52
N ASP A 346 7.47 -26.98 2.27
CA ASP A 346 7.70 -25.58 2.66
C ASP A 346 8.41 -24.80 1.55
N ARG A 347 7.92 -23.60 1.22
CA ARG A 347 8.50 -22.72 0.18
C ARG A 347 9.94 -22.33 0.49
N ASP A 348 10.22 -21.97 1.73
CA ASP A 348 11.46 -21.30 2.09
C ASP A 348 12.61 -22.29 2.27
N THR A 349 12.34 -23.41 2.95
CA THR A 349 13.33 -24.48 3.22
C THR A 349 13.35 -25.56 2.15
N MET A 350 12.28 -25.69 1.35
CA MET A 350 12.03 -26.81 0.43
C MET A 350 11.90 -28.18 1.08
N GLU A 351 11.90 -28.25 2.41
CA GLU A 351 11.72 -29.50 3.14
C GLU A 351 10.33 -30.07 2.88
N GLN A 352 10.28 -31.40 2.81
CA GLN A 352 9.05 -32.16 2.55
C GLN A 352 8.75 -33.05 3.74
N GLU A 353 7.53 -32.93 4.25
CA GLU A 353 7.02 -33.68 5.39
C GLU A 353 5.82 -34.53 4.97
N ARG A 354 5.78 -35.81 5.38
CA ARG A 354 4.63 -36.69 5.14
C ARG A 354 3.63 -36.52 6.27
N VAL A 355 2.43 -36.02 5.98
CA VAL A 355 1.40 -35.66 6.97
C VAL A 355 0.11 -36.40 6.66
N GLY A 356 -0.53 -36.98 7.68
CA GLY A 356 -1.83 -37.64 7.53
C GLY A 356 -2.92 -36.68 7.03
N ILE A 357 -3.74 -37.11 6.07
CA ILE A 357 -4.79 -36.25 5.47
C ILE A 357 -5.75 -35.73 6.55
N SER A 358 -6.09 -36.56 7.54
CA SER A 358 -6.95 -36.18 8.67
C SER A 358 -6.35 -35.13 9.59
N GLU A 359 -5.02 -34.95 9.57
CA GLU A 359 -4.29 -34.06 10.47
C GLU A 359 -3.97 -32.70 9.83
N LEU A 360 -4.15 -32.56 8.52
CA LEU A 360 -3.75 -31.36 7.75
C LEU A 360 -4.30 -30.06 8.32
N THR A 361 -5.56 -30.03 8.74
CA THR A 361 -6.16 -28.82 9.33
C THR A 361 -5.45 -28.45 10.64
N SER A 362 -5.15 -29.43 11.50
CA SER A 362 -4.42 -29.18 12.75
C SER A 362 -2.97 -28.76 12.47
N TYR A 363 -2.33 -29.43 11.51
CA TYR A 363 -0.99 -29.12 11.06
C TYR A 363 -0.87 -27.65 10.60
N PHE A 364 -1.76 -27.20 9.71
CA PHE A 364 -1.72 -25.84 9.19
C PHE A 364 -2.13 -24.78 10.20
N ASN A 365 -3.04 -25.08 11.14
CA ASN A 365 -3.30 -24.17 12.27
C ASN A 365 -1.98 -23.88 13.01
N ASN A 366 -1.15 -24.89 13.29
CA ASN A 366 0.13 -24.69 13.97
C ASN A 366 1.17 -23.94 13.13
N LYS A 367 1.10 -24.02 11.79
CA LYS A 367 2.04 -23.34 10.90
C LYS A 367 1.70 -21.86 10.65
N PHE A 368 0.43 -21.47 10.82
CA PHE A 368 -0.08 -20.13 10.55
C PHE A 368 -0.48 -19.34 11.81
N ASN A 369 -0.63 -19.98 12.97
CA ASN A 369 -0.89 -19.31 14.24
C ASN A 369 0.32 -18.57 14.80
#